data_AF-A0A3M1VF60-F1
#
_entry.id   AF-A0A3M1VF60-F1
#
_cell.length_a   1.000
_cell.length_b   1.000
_cell.length_c   1.000
_cell.angle_alpha   90.00
_cell.angle_beta   90.00
_cell.angle_gamma   90.00
#
_symmetry.space_group_name_H-M   'P 1'
#
loop_
_entity.id
_entity.type
_entity.pdbx_description
1 polymer ?
#
loop_
_entity_poly.entity_id
_entity_poly.type
_entity_poly.pdbx_seq_one_letter_code
_entity_poly.pdbx_strand_id
1 'polypeptide(L)'
;MTGNLGVSKLYSIQNRLEAYLYYFQKQDETGLLIVEDQRLFDWIDTVLKLNCFKPSLLWHEVLDHLEANIPTYTLINEPLSKELYDIIAQHWSRRGMIQIMDRDSMELRTVHFDPHLSKLLLVVNRDDLEEIENRFSIKNKVGLTVTF
;
A
#
# COMPACT_ATOMS: atom_id res chain seq x y z
N MET A 1 10.19 4.48 36.89
CA MET A 1 10.51 5.48 35.84
C MET A 1 10.54 4.74 34.49
N THR A 2 9.39 4.58 33.83
CA THR A 2 9.27 3.76 32.60
C THR A 2 8.42 4.41 31.50
N GLY A 3 8.00 5.67 31.67
CA GLY A 3 7.03 6.33 30.78
C GLY A 3 7.60 7.05 29.54
N ASN A 4 8.90 7.34 29.47
CA ASN A 4 9.44 8.25 28.43
C ASN A 4 10.04 7.58 27.19
N LEU A 5 10.40 6.30 27.24
CA LEU A 5 11.05 5.61 26.12
C LEU A 5 10.07 5.23 25.00
N GLY A 6 8.82 4.87 25.34
CA GLY A 6 7.78 4.50 24.36
C GLY A 6 7.28 5.70 23.54
N VAL A 7 7.09 6.84 24.20
CA VAL A 7 6.58 8.06 23.58
C VAL A 7 7.59 8.63 22.57
N SER A 8 8.87 8.72 22.95
CA SER A 8 9.92 9.20 22.05
C SER A 8 10.10 8.33 20.80
N LYS A 9 9.93 7.00 20.93
CA LYS A 9 10.02 6.07 19.78
C LYS A 9 8.86 6.27 18.82
N LEU A 10 7.63 6.40 19.32
CA LEU A 10 6.45 6.66 18.49
C LEU A 10 6.53 8.00 17.76
N TYR A 11 7.00 9.07 18.41
CA TYR A 11 7.23 10.35 17.75
C TYR A 11 8.26 10.24 16.61
N SER A 12 9.34 9.46 16.82
CA SER A 12 10.33 9.23 15.77
C SER A 12 9.77 8.43 14.59
N ILE A 13 8.91 7.44 14.85
CA ILE A 13 8.23 6.65 13.82
C ILE A 13 7.25 7.54 13.05
N GLN A 14 6.46 8.37 13.76
CA GLN A 14 5.53 9.32 13.16
C GLN A 14 6.22 10.27 12.18
N ASN A 15 7.29 10.93 12.60
CA ASN A 15 8.02 11.87 11.74
C ASN A 15 8.57 11.19 10.49
N ARG A 16 9.06 9.95 10.62
CA ARG A 16 9.56 9.17 9.48
C ARG A 16 8.42 8.76 8.53
N LEU A 17 7.26 8.38 9.05
CA LEU A 17 6.09 8.02 8.27
C LEU A 17 5.52 9.24 7.54
N GLU A 18 5.37 10.38 8.22
CA GLU A 18 4.91 11.63 7.60
C GLU A 18 5.87 12.11 6.51
N ALA A 19 7.19 12.07 6.76
CA ALA A 19 8.18 12.41 5.74
C ALA A 19 8.11 11.47 4.52
N TYR A 20 7.91 10.17 4.76
CA TYR A 20 7.68 9.18 3.70
C TYR A 20 6.42 9.51 2.90
N LEU A 21 5.29 9.75 3.56
CA LEU A 21 4.02 10.06 2.89
C LEU A 21 4.12 11.35 2.06
N TYR A 22 4.77 12.38 2.61
CA TYR A 22 5.02 13.64 1.89
C TYR A 22 5.85 13.44 0.62
N TYR A 23 6.88 12.60 0.67
CA TYR A 23 7.66 12.25 -0.53
C TYR A 23 6.82 11.42 -1.50
N PHE A 24 6.15 10.38 -0.99
CA PHE A 24 5.38 9.41 -1.77
C PHE A 24 4.26 10.08 -2.58
N GLN A 25 3.57 11.07 -2.00
CA GLN A 25 2.54 11.83 -2.70
C GLN A 25 3.04 12.55 -3.96
N LYS A 26 4.35 12.79 -4.09
CA LYS A 26 4.97 13.42 -5.27
C LYS A 26 5.44 12.43 -6.34
N GLN A 27 5.31 11.13 -6.09
CA GLN A 27 5.71 10.07 -7.02
C GLN A 27 4.51 9.45 -7.72
N ASP A 28 4.68 8.92 -8.92
CA ASP A 28 3.62 8.26 -9.70
C ASP A 28 3.61 6.73 -9.54
N GLU A 29 4.41 6.22 -8.61
CA GLU A 29 4.68 4.80 -8.43
C GLU A 29 3.89 4.22 -7.25
N THR A 30 3.84 2.89 -7.14
CA THR A 30 3.33 2.21 -5.94
C THR A 30 4.31 2.38 -4.78
N GLY A 31 3.80 2.65 -3.58
CA GLY A 31 4.61 2.73 -2.35
C GLY A 31 4.58 1.42 -1.56
N LEU A 32 5.61 1.17 -0.74
CA LEU A 32 5.69 0.04 0.17
C LEU A 32 6.12 0.47 1.58
N LEU A 33 5.30 0.14 2.56
CA LEU A 33 5.51 0.35 3.98
C LEU A 33 5.72 -1.02 4.66
N ILE A 34 6.95 -1.28 5.10
CA ILE A 34 7.33 -2.52 5.78
C ILE A 34 7.31 -2.27 7.29
N VAL A 35 6.53 -3.06 8.00
CA VAL A 35 6.32 -2.94 9.44
C VAL A 35 6.97 -4.13 10.14
N GLU A 36 7.94 -3.89 11.02
CA GLU A 36 8.60 -4.98 11.77
C GLU A 36 7.74 -5.49 12.95
N ASP A 37 6.90 -4.64 13.54
CA ASP A 37 6.06 -4.98 14.69
C ASP A 37 4.57 -4.86 14.33
N GLN A 38 3.88 -5.99 14.22
CA GLN A 38 2.45 -6.07 13.85
C GLN A 38 1.54 -5.24 14.78
N ARG A 39 1.96 -5.00 16.03
CA ARG A 39 1.21 -4.17 16.99
C ARG A 39 1.13 -2.70 16.55
N LEU A 40 1.94 -2.28 15.58
CA LEU A 40 1.92 -0.94 15.02
C LEU A 40 0.86 -0.74 13.93
N PHE A 41 0.20 -1.80 13.43
CA PHE A 41 -0.74 -1.65 12.33
C PHE A 41 -1.93 -0.74 12.65
N ASP A 42 -2.53 -0.84 13.83
CA ASP A 42 -3.65 0.03 14.22
C ASP A 42 -3.23 1.52 14.26
N TRP A 43 -2.01 1.77 14.72
CA TRP A 43 -1.44 3.11 14.74
C TRP A 43 -1.13 3.61 13.32
N ILE A 44 -0.56 2.77 12.46
CA ILE A 44 -0.31 3.09 11.04
C ILE A 44 -1.62 3.36 10.29
N ASP A 45 -2.64 2.52 10.47
CA ASP A 45 -3.99 2.69 9.90
C ASP A 45 -4.55 4.07 10.28
N THR A 46 -4.40 4.46 11.54
CA THR A 46 -4.83 5.77 12.03
C THR A 46 -4.07 6.91 11.34
N VAL A 47 -2.74 6.83 11.24
CA VAL A 47 -1.91 7.86 10.58
C VAL A 47 -2.24 7.96 9.09
N LEU A 48 -2.42 6.84 8.40
CA LEU A 48 -2.77 6.82 6.97
C LEU A 48 -4.14 7.46 6.71
N LYS A 49 -5.15 7.15 7.54
CA LYS A 49 -6.48 7.77 7.47
C LYS A 49 -6.42 9.29 7.70
N LEU A 50 -5.61 9.76 8.65
CA LEU A 50 -5.39 11.19 8.88
C LEU A 50 -4.72 11.88 7.68
N ASN A 51 -3.95 11.14 6.88
CA ASN A 51 -3.33 11.61 5.64
C ASN A 51 -4.19 11.32 4.40
N CYS A 52 -5.50 11.20 4.58
CA CYS A 52 -6.51 11.03 3.51
C CYS A 52 -6.40 9.72 2.70
N PHE A 53 -5.66 8.73 3.17
CA PHE A 53 -5.66 7.41 2.55
C PHE A 53 -6.89 6.60 2.97
N LYS A 54 -7.56 5.96 2.00
CA LYS A 54 -8.65 5.02 2.27
C LYS A 54 -8.14 3.58 2.37
N PRO A 55 -8.49 2.84 3.43
CA PRO A 55 -8.16 1.43 3.52
C PRO A 55 -8.93 0.64 2.46
N SER A 56 -8.26 -0.34 1.86
CA SER A 56 -8.86 -1.37 1.01
C SER A 56 -8.42 -2.73 1.50
N LEU A 57 -9.39 -3.55 1.90
CA LEU A 57 -9.18 -4.92 2.36
C LEU A 57 -9.23 -5.92 1.21
N LEU A 58 -9.92 -5.55 0.12
CA LEU A 58 -10.15 -6.43 -1.03
C LEU A 58 -9.69 -5.75 -2.33
N TRP A 59 -9.33 -6.56 -3.33
CA TRP A 59 -8.78 -6.07 -4.60
C TRP A 59 -9.76 -5.16 -5.37
N HIS A 60 -11.07 -5.42 -5.29
CA HIS A 60 -12.08 -4.59 -5.95
C HIS A 60 -12.20 -3.21 -5.29
N GLU A 61 -12.06 -3.12 -3.97
CA GLU A 61 -12.03 -1.82 -3.27
C GLU A 61 -10.81 -0.99 -3.68
N VAL A 62 -9.66 -1.63 -3.93
CA VAL A 62 -8.48 -0.95 -4.47
C VAL A 62 -8.83 -0.35 -5.84
N LEU A 63 -9.45 -1.12 -6.73
CA LEU A 63 -9.88 -0.63 -8.04
C LEU A 63 -10.89 0.52 -7.94
N ASP A 64 -11.88 0.41 -7.05
CA ASP A 64 -12.91 1.44 -6.85
C ASP A 64 -12.29 2.76 -6.37
N HIS A 65 -11.36 2.70 -5.40
CA HIS A 65 -10.63 3.89 -4.96
C HIS A 65 -9.73 4.45 -6.06
N LEU A 66 -9.07 3.58 -6.82
CA LEU A 66 -8.19 4.03 -7.89
C LEU A 66 -8.98 4.79 -8.97
N GLU A 67 -10.11 4.22 -9.40
CA GLU A 67 -11.05 4.80 -10.37
C GLU A 67 -11.61 6.14 -9.91
N ALA A 68 -11.89 6.26 -8.60
CA ALA A 68 -12.35 7.49 -7.98
C ALA A 68 -11.23 8.52 -7.74
N ASN A 69 -9.98 8.23 -8.12
CA ASN A 69 -8.79 9.05 -7.84
C ASN A 69 -8.55 9.33 -6.36
N ILE A 70 -8.84 8.34 -5.52
CA ILE A 70 -8.68 8.43 -4.07
C ILE A 70 -7.40 7.69 -3.66
N PRO A 71 -6.46 8.34 -2.95
CA PRO A 71 -5.33 7.65 -2.34
C PRO A 71 -5.80 6.48 -1.48
N THR A 72 -5.26 5.30 -1.73
CA THR A 72 -5.64 4.08 -1.04
C THR A 72 -4.43 3.32 -0.52
N TYR A 73 -4.64 2.58 0.57
CA TYR A 73 -3.66 1.62 1.05
C TYR A 73 -4.32 0.28 1.29
N THR A 74 -3.53 -0.77 1.15
CA THR A 74 -3.97 -2.14 1.40
C THR A 74 -2.90 -2.87 2.18
N LEU A 75 -3.36 -3.68 3.14
CA LEU A 75 -2.50 -4.61 3.87
C LEU A 75 -2.33 -5.85 3.01
N ILE A 76 -1.10 -6.13 2.58
CA ILE A 76 -0.77 -7.38 1.90
C ILE A 76 -0.22 -8.36 2.94
N ASN A 77 -0.72 -9.59 2.92
CA ASN A 77 -0.29 -10.70 3.77
C ASN A 77 -0.10 -11.95 2.89
N GLU A 78 0.58 -12.97 3.40
CA GLU A 78 0.64 -14.28 2.73
C GLU A 78 -0.61 -15.12 3.07
N PRO A 79 -1.30 -15.76 2.09
CA PRO A 79 -1.03 -15.71 0.66
C PRO A 79 -1.53 -14.44 -0.03
N LEU A 80 -0.66 -13.80 -0.82
CA LEU A 80 -1.06 -12.69 -1.69
C LEU A 80 -1.95 -13.22 -2.84
N SER A 81 -3.12 -12.59 -3.03
CA SER A 81 -4.02 -12.94 -4.14
C SER A 81 -3.42 -12.55 -5.49
N LYS A 82 -3.71 -13.33 -6.52
CA LYS A 82 -3.24 -13.06 -7.89
C LYS A 82 -3.80 -11.73 -8.40
N GLU A 83 -5.06 -11.43 -8.08
CA GLU A 83 -5.74 -10.21 -8.48
C GLU A 83 -5.02 -8.99 -7.89
N LEU A 84 -4.69 -9.03 -6.59
CA LEU A 84 -3.97 -7.92 -5.96
C LEU A 84 -2.54 -7.78 -6.51
N TYR A 85 -1.85 -8.89 -6.78
CA TYR A 85 -0.56 -8.86 -7.46
C TYR A 85 -0.65 -8.22 -8.86
N ASP A 86 -1.68 -8.59 -9.64
CA ASP A 86 -1.91 -8.03 -10.99
C ASP A 86 -2.21 -6.52 -10.92
N ILE A 87 -2.92 -6.04 -9.89
CA ILE A 87 -3.08 -4.61 -9.60
C ILE A 87 -1.72 -3.96 -9.37
N ILE A 88 -0.91 -4.50 -8.47
CA ILE A 88 0.40 -3.94 -8.09
C ILE A 88 1.31 -3.84 -9.32
N ALA A 89 1.41 -4.92 -10.10
CA ALA A 89 2.26 -4.98 -11.28
C ALA A 89 1.82 -3.99 -12.37
N GLN A 90 0.50 -3.80 -12.55
CA GLN A 90 -0.04 -2.88 -13.55
C GLN A 90 -0.02 -1.42 -13.10
N HIS A 91 -0.32 -1.13 -11.83
CA HIS A 91 -0.27 0.23 -11.30
C HIS A 91 1.11 0.86 -11.56
N TRP A 92 2.17 0.10 -11.28
CA TRP A 92 3.55 0.51 -11.54
C TRP A 92 3.89 0.69 -13.03
N SER A 93 3.44 -0.23 -13.89
CA SER A 93 3.88 -0.29 -15.30
C SER A 93 3.03 0.53 -16.28
N ARG A 94 1.74 0.75 -15.98
CA ARG A 94 0.75 1.26 -16.95
C ARG A 94 0.28 2.69 -16.71
N ARG A 95 0.87 3.40 -15.73
CA ARG A 95 0.73 4.86 -15.50
C ARG A 95 -0.71 5.39 -15.69
N GLY A 96 -1.67 4.82 -14.96
CA GLY A 96 -3.06 5.29 -14.98
C GLY A 96 -4.09 4.36 -15.64
N MET A 97 -3.74 3.09 -15.88
CA MET A 97 -4.70 2.08 -16.34
C MET A 97 -4.41 0.70 -15.77
N ILE A 98 -5.44 0.03 -15.25
CA ILE A 98 -5.38 -1.37 -14.79
C ILE A 98 -6.47 -2.16 -15.49
N GLN A 99 -6.15 -3.39 -15.89
CA GLN A 99 -7.10 -4.33 -16.47
C GLN A 99 -7.05 -5.65 -15.71
N ILE A 100 -8.19 -6.08 -15.17
CA ILE A 100 -8.29 -7.32 -14.41
C ILE A 100 -9.48 -8.13 -14.92
N MET A 101 -9.25 -9.43 -15.10
CA MET A 101 -10.33 -10.38 -15.32
C MET A 101 -10.97 -10.71 -13.98
N ASP A 102 -12.22 -10.29 -13.79
CA ASP A 102 -13.02 -10.77 -12.68
C ASP A 102 -13.41 -12.22 -12.97
N ARG A 103 -12.96 -13.13 -12.11
CA ARG A 103 -13.15 -14.57 -12.30
C ARG A 103 -14.57 -15.02 -12.05
N ASP A 104 -15.32 -14.27 -11.23
CA ASP A 104 -16.68 -14.64 -10.86
C ASP A 104 -17.66 -14.21 -11.94
N SER A 105 -17.50 -12.99 -12.48
CA SER A 105 -18.32 -12.47 -13.58
C SER A 105 -17.83 -12.86 -14.97
N MET A 106 -16.56 -13.30 -15.09
CA MET A 106 -15.86 -13.53 -16.37
C MET A 106 -15.75 -12.26 -17.23
N GLU A 107 -15.82 -11.09 -16.61
CA GLU A 107 -15.72 -9.79 -17.27
C GLU A 107 -14.32 -9.18 -17.11
N LEU A 108 -13.82 -8.59 -18.19
CA LEU A 108 -12.59 -7.79 -18.15
C LEU A 108 -12.92 -6.39 -17.62
N ARG A 109 -12.64 -6.15 -16.35
CA ARG A 109 -12.73 -4.81 -15.75
C ARG A 109 -11.52 -3.97 -16.16
N THR A 110 -11.77 -2.81 -16.74
CA THR A 110 -10.74 -1.80 -17.05
C THR A 110 -10.99 -0.57 -16.19
N VAL A 111 -9.97 -0.16 -15.44
CA VAL A 111 -9.99 1.03 -14.58
C VAL A 111 -8.97 2.03 -15.10
N HIS A 112 -9.41 3.28 -15.24
CA HIS A 112 -8.55 4.43 -15.53
C HIS A 112 -8.41 5.29 -14.27
N PHE A 113 -7.22 5.78 -14.01
CA PHE A 113 -6.92 6.63 -12.86
C PHE A 113 -5.82 7.63 -13.18
N ASP A 114 -5.76 8.72 -12.43
CA ASP A 114 -4.67 9.69 -12.46
C ASP A 114 -3.62 9.29 -11.41
N PRO A 115 -2.41 8.85 -11.78
CA PRO A 115 -1.38 8.45 -10.82
C PRO A 115 -0.86 9.62 -9.95
N HIS A 116 -1.14 10.88 -10.32
CA HIS A 116 -0.81 12.03 -9.48
C HIS A 116 -1.78 12.21 -8.31
N LEU A 117 -3.05 11.82 -8.48
CA LEU A 117 -4.10 11.93 -7.47
C LEU A 117 -4.31 10.60 -6.72
N SER A 118 -4.37 9.53 -7.51
CA SER A 118 -4.64 8.18 -7.07
C SER A 118 -3.33 7.48 -6.71
N LYS A 119 -3.12 7.25 -5.41
CA LYS A 119 -1.93 6.61 -4.87
C LYS A 119 -2.25 5.22 -4.36
N LEU A 120 -1.39 4.24 -4.66
CA LEU A 120 -1.45 2.90 -4.07
C LEU A 120 -0.29 2.70 -3.11
N LEU A 121 -0.60 2.58 -1.81
CA LEU A 121 0.35 2.23 -0.77
C LEU A 121 0.13 0.80 -0.28
N LEU A 122 1.17 -0.03 -0.37
CA LEU A 122 1.16 -1.36 0.20
C LEU A 122 1.71 -1.30 1.62
N VAL A 123 1.00 -1.92 2.56
CA VAL A 123 1.46 -2.11 3.93
C VAL A 123 1.67 -3.60 4.15
N VAL A 124 2.79 -3.99 4.74
CA VAL A 124 3.15 -5.41 4.89
C VAL A 124 3.97 -5.62 6.17
N ASN A 125 3.79 -6.76 6.83
CA ASN A 125 4.71 -7.18 7.88
C ASN A 125 6.04 -7.65 7.25
N ARG A 126 7.18 -7.44 7.91
CA ARG A 126 8.46 -7.91 7.37
C ARG A 126 8.45 -9.42 7.07
N ASP A 127 7.88 -10.23 7.95
CA ASP A 127 7.90 -11.69 7.84
C ASP A 127 7.03 -12.14 6.64
N ASP A 128 5.83 -11.57 6.51
CA ASP A 128 4.94 -11.83 5.35
C ASP A 128 5.58 -11.41 4.02
N LEU A 129 6.32 -10.29 4.02
CA LEU A 129 6.97 -9.80 2.81
C LEU A 129 8.02 -10.79 2.28
N GLU A 130 8.77 -11.45 3.16
CA GLU A 130 9.75 -12.45 2.73
C GLU A 130 9.08 -13.61 2.02
N GLU A 131 7.96 -14.12 2.55
CA GLU A 131 7.19 -15.20 1.93
C GLU A 131 6.57 -14.78 0.60
N ILE A 132 5.97 -13.58 0.55
CA ILE A 132 5.40 -13.01 -0.68
C ILE A 132 6.48 -12.86 -1.75
N GLU A 133 7.66 -12.32 -1.42
CA GLU A 133 8.76 -12.08 -2.38
C GLU A 133 9.29 -13.36 -3.04
N ASN A 134 9.23 -14.49 -2.34
CA ASN A 134 9.62 -15.79 -2.89
C ASN A 134 8.70 -16.24 -4.05
N ARG A 135 7.49 -15.70 -4.12
CA ARG A 135 6.46 -16.05 -5.13
C ARG A 135 6.19 -14.91 -6.10
N PHE A 136 6.28 -13.67 -5.63
CA PHE A 136 5.86 -12.46 -6.30
C PHE A 136 6.90 -11.36 -6.08
N SER A 137 7.52 -10.85 -7.15
CA SER A 137 8.58 -9.83 -7.02
C SER A 137 8.03 -8.42 -6.73
N ILE A 138 7.43 -8.19 -5.54
CA ILE A 138 6.76 -6.95 -5.16
C ILE A 138 7.72 -5.76 -5.13
N LYS A 139 8.90 -5.91 -4.53
CA LYS A 139 9.92 -4.86 -4.41
C LYS A 139 10.36 -4.30 -5.76
N ASN A 140 10.34 -5.10 -6.81
CA ASN A 140 10.68 -4.68 -8.17
C ASN A 140 9.54 -3.91 -8.89
N LYS A 141 8.38 -3.80 -8.25
CA LYS A 141 7.18 -3.10 -8.76
C LYS A 141 6.82 -1.87 -7.93
N VAL A 142 7.59 -1.54 -6.90
CA VAL A 142 7.33 -0.40 -6.03
C VAL A 142 8.43 0.64 -6.21
N GLY A 143 8.04 1.90 -6.19
CA GLY A 143 8.94 3.04 -6.37
C GLY A 143 9.72 3.39 -5.12
N LEU A 144 8.99 3.53 -4.01
CA LEU A 144 9.58 3.84 -2.70
C LEU A 144 9.23 2.77 -1.67
N THR A 145 10.25 2.33 -0.94
CA THR A 145 10.12 1.39 0.18
C THR A 145 10.65 2.04 1.44
N VAL A 146 9.89 1.94 2.53
CA VAL A 146 10.33 2.37 3.87
C VAL A 146 10.11 1.24 4.88
N THR A 147 10.96 1.17 5.90
CA THR A 147 10.93 0.12 6.94
C THR A 147 10.96 0.72 8.33
N PHE A 148 10.16 0.17 9.24
CA PHE A 148 9.92 0.69 10.58
C PHE A 148 10.22 -0.30 11.68
#